data_AF-A0A150QMU9-F1
#
_entry.id   AF-A0A150QMU9-F1
#
_cell.length_a   1.000
_cell.length_b   1.000
_cell.length_c   1.000
_cell.angle_alpha   90.00
_cell.angle_beta   90.00
_cell.angle_gamma   90.00
#
_symmetry.space_group_name_H-M   'P 1'
#
loop_
_entity.id
_entity.type
_entity.pdbx_description
1 polymer ?
#
loop_
_entity_poly.entity_id
_entity_poly.type
_entity_poly.pdbx_seq_one_letter_code
_entity_poly.pdbx_strand_id
1 'polypeptide(L)'
;MRRLSPIALLLVALAVPVAVGLGARDASASVAYESPYTFEQTFGTALRLVRVDLGFKLVEKDASNGYLLFEYRSPESGGRVTQGAIEIVNGRAGVHVAVQLPAMPQYHEQVLLDGLVKKLVAEHGDPPKKAPPPPADAGAPSPDAGAP
;
A
#
# COMPACT_ATOMS: atom_id res chain seq x y z
N MET A 1 -47.30 33.67 -7.48
CA MET A 1 -46.78 32.29 -7.58
C MET A 1 -45.95 32.18 -8.86
N ARG A 2 -44.63 32.32 -8.75
CA ARG A 2 -43.70 32.34 -9.90
C ARG A 2 -43.64 30.94 -10.51
N ARG A 3 -44.12 30.80 -11.75
CA ARG A 3 -43.98 29.56 -12.53
C ARG A 3 -42.51 29.39 -12.89
N LEU A 4 -41.84 28.44 -12.26
CA LEU A 4 -40.48 28.04 -12.62
C LEU A 4 -40.53 27.37 -13.99
N SER A 5 -39.77 27.91 -14.95
CA SER A 5 -39.75 27.43 -16.33
C SER A 5 -39.36 25.94 -16.40
N PRO A 6 -40.04 25.12 -17.22
CA PRO A 6 -39.76 23.68 -17.34
C PRO A 6 -38.32 23.37 -17.81
N ILE A 7 -37.65 24.35 -18.42
CA ILE A 7 -36.24 24.28 -18.84
C ILE A 7 -35.29 24.25 -17.63
N ALA A 8 -35.62 24.94 -16.53
CA ALA A 8 -34.81 24.93 -15.32
C ALA A 8 -34.88 23.57 -14.59
N LEU A 9 -36.03 22.89 -14.67
CA LEU A 9 -36.23 21.55 -14.11
C LEU A 9 -35.45 20.48 -14.87
N LEU A 10 -35.32 20.62 -16.20
CA LEU A 10 -34.60 19.66 -17.04
C LEU A 10 -33.07 19.77 -16.86
N LEU A 11 -32.55 20.98 -16.65
CA LEU A 11 -31.12 21.20 -16.36
C LEU A 11 -30.71 20.68 -14.98
N VAL A 12 -31.60 20.76 -13.98
CA VAL A 12 -31.35 20.20 -12.64
C VAL A 12 -31.41 18.66 -12.68
N ALA A 13 -32.32 18.07 -13.46
CA ALA A 13 -32.44 16.62 -13.60
C ALA A 13 -31.23 15.97 -14.32
N LEU A 14 -30.59 16.69 -15.25
CA LEU A 14 -29.38 16.22 -15.92
C LEU A 14 -28.08 16.43 -15.12
N ALA A 15 -28.08 17.36 -14.15
CA ALA A 15 -26.92 17.65 -13.32
C ALA A 15 -26.67 16.59 -12.23
N VAL A 16 -27.72 15.89 -11.79
CA VAL A 16 -27.63 14.85 -10.74
C VAL A 16 -26.80 13.63 -11.17
N PRO A 17 -26.96 13.01 -12.36
CA PRO A 17 -26.14 11.86 -12.75
C PRO A 17 -24.67 12.22 -13.03
N VAL A 18 -24.36 13.44 -13.46
CA VAL A 18 -22.98 13.89 -13.68
C VAL A 18 -22.23 14.07 -12.35
N ALA A 19 -22.91 14.53 -11.30
CA ALA A 19 -22.30 14.70 -9.98
C ALA A 19 -21.96 13.37 -9.29
N VAL A 20 -22.71 12.29 -9.57
CA VAL A 20 -22.47 10.97 -8.97
C VAL A 20 -21.26 10.25 -9.62
N GLY A 21 -21.00 10.48 -10.90
CA GLY A 21 -19.85 9.88 -11.60
C GLY A 21 -18.48 10.45 -11.19
N LEU A 22 -18.44 11.68 -10.67
CA LEU A 22 -17.20 12.34 -10.23
C LEU A 22 -16.81 12.00 -8.77
N GLY A 23 -17.66 11.23 -8.07
CA GLY A 23 -17.47 10.83 -6.68
C GLY A 23 -16.85 9.45 -6.48
N ALA A 24 -16.57 8.71 -7.56
CA ALA A 24 -15.80 7.47 -7.48
C ALA A 24 -14.32 7.81 -7.20
N ARG A 25 -14.03 8.13 -5.94
CA ARG A 25 -12.70 7.97 -5.40
C ARG A 25 -12.42 6.48 -5.43
N ASP A 26 -11.65 6.02 -6.41
CA ASP A 26 -11.00 4.73 -6.31
C ASP A 26 -10.33 4.68 -4.94
N ALA A 27 -10.83 3.82 -4.06
CA ALA A 27 -10.22 3.56 -2.78
C ALA A 27 -8.95 2.76 -3.05
N SER A 28 -7.91 3.43 -3.54
CA SER A 28 -6.54 2.93 -3.52
C SER A 28 -6.02 3.08 -2.09
N ALA A 29 -6.53 2.22 -1.20
CA ALA A 29 -5.94 2.01 0.10
C ALA A 29 -5.18 0.68 0.01
N SER A 30 -4.07 0.68 -0.72
CA SER A 30 -3.13 -0.44 -0.62
C SER A 30 -2.75 -0.59 0.85
N VAL A 31 -2.77 -1.81 1.35
CA VAL A 31 -2.27 -2.06 2.71
C VAL A 31 -0.75 -2.05 2.63
N ALA A 32 -0.16 -1.01 3.19
CA ALA A 32 1.27 -0.77 3.16
C ALA A 32 1.93 -1.07 4.50
N TYR A 33 3.14 -1.61 4.45
CA TYR A 33 3.99 -1.88 5.60
C TYR A 33 5.38 -1.28 5.39
N GLU A 34 5.87 -0.55 6.38
CA GLU A 34 7.26 -0.09 6.44
C GLU A 34 8.10 -1.14 7.16
N SER A 35 8.78 -1.98 6.39
CA SER A 35 9.68 -3.01 6.88
C SER A 35 10.97 -2.38 7.46
N PRO A 36 11.34 -2.74 8.70
CA PRO A 36 12.61 -2.34 9.31
C PRO A 36 13.80 -3.21 8.85
N TYR A 37 13.54 -4.25 8.06
CA TYR A 37 14.57 -5.13 7.51
C TYR A 37 15.09 -4.60 6.17
N THR A 38 16.22 -5.13 5.70
CA THR A 38 16.75 -4.74 4.38
C THR A 38 15.83 -5.20 3.24
N PHE A 39 16.06 -4.67 2.06
CA PHE A 39 15.33 -5.07 0.86
C PHE A 39 15.49 -6.56 0.59
N GLU A 40 16.71 -7.09 0.68
CA GLU A 40 17.02 -8.50 0.42
C GLU A 40 16.34 -9.43 1.42
N GLN A 41 16.32 -9.04 2.69
CA GLN A 41 15.60 -9.77 3.74
C GLN A 41 14.09 -9.76 3.45
N THR A 42 13.54 -8.59 3.16
CA THR A 42 12.10 -8.40 2.92
C THR A 42 11.65 -9.16 1.67
N PHE A 43 12.35 -8.98 0.55
CA PHE A 43 12.06 -9.63 -0.72
C PHE A 43 12.24 -11.15 -0.64
N GLY A 44 13.34 -11.61 -0.05
CA GLY A 44 13.59 -13.04 0.14
C GLY A 44 12.51 -13.70 1.00
N THR A 45 12.08 -13.04 2.07
CA THR A 45 11.04 -13.55 2.96
C THR A 45 9.67 -13.56 2.29
N ALA A 46 9.31 -12.50 1.54
CA ALA A 46 8.07 -12.44 0.78
C ALA A 46 8.00 -13.54 -0.29
N LEU A 47 9.10 -13.80 -0.99
CA LEU A 47 9.18 -14.90 -1.95
C LEU A 47 8.93 -16.26 -1.30
N ARG A 48 9.54 -16.52 -0.14
CA ARG A 48 9.33 -17.77 0.61
C ARG A 48 7.92 -17.86 1.17
N LEU A 49 7.36 -16.77 1.70
CA LEU A 49 5.98 -16.73 2.16
C LEU A 49 5.03 -17.16 1.03
N VAL A 50 5.11 -16.51 -0.13
CA VAL A 50 4.23 -16.79 -1.27
C VAL A 50 4.41 -18.22 -1.77
N ARG A 51 5.64 -18.65 -2.03
CA ARG A 51 5.89 -19.90 -2.74
C ARG A 51 5.95 -21.13 -1.83
N VAL A 52 6.57 -21.00 -0.66
CA VAL A 52 6.89 -22.11 0.24
C VAL A 52 5.80 -22.27 1.29
N ASP A 53 5.49 -21.19 2.01
CA ASP A 53 4.56 -21.26 3.15
C ASP A 53 3.10 -21.34 2.69
N LEU A 54 2.72 -20.48 1.74
CA LEU A 54 1.35 -20.40 1.22
C LEU A 54 1.12 -21.29 -0.01
N GLY A 55 2.18 -21.82 -0.62
CA GLY A 55 2.10 -22.71 -1.76
C GLY A 55 1.52 -22.07 -3.03
N PHE A 56 1.44 -20.74 -3.10
CA PHE A 56 0.92 -20.05 -4.27
C PHE A 56 1.86 -20.20 -5.46
N LYS A 57 1.26 -20.20 -6.66
CA LYS A 57 2.03 -20.24 -7.90
C LYS A 57 2.58 -18.85 -8.17
N LEU A 58 3.91 -18.76 -8.23
CA LEU A 58 4.59 -17.55 -8.66
C LEU A 58 4.48 -17.42 -10.18
N VAL A 59 3.97 -16.29 -10.64
CA VAL A 59 3.85 -15.93 -12.05
C VAL A 59 5.11 -15.22 -12.51
N GLU A 60 5.60 -14.26 -11.71
CA GLU A 60 6.78 -13.47 -12.04
C GLU A 60 7.57 -13.09 -10.78
N LYS A 61 8.89 -13.00 -10.93
CA LYS A 61 9.83 -12.50 -9.91
C LYS A 61 10.77 -11.50 -10.58
N ASP A 62 10.63 -10.23 -10.21
CA ASP A 62 11.52 -9.17 -10.64
C ASP A 62 12.12 -8.50 -9.40
N ALA A 63 13.28 -9.00 -8.97
CA ALA A 63 13.97 -8.46 -7.81
C ALA A 63 14.58 -7.08 -8.09
N SER A 64 14.91 -6.76 -9.35
CA SER A 64 15.45 -5.45 -9.74
C SER A 64 14.43 -4.33 -9.55
N ASN A 65 13.17 -4.60 -9.90
CA ASN A 65 12.08 -3.62 -9.76
C ASN A 65 11.25 -3.81 -8.50
N GLY A 66 11.49 -4.89 -7.74
CA GLY A 66 10.82 -5.12 -6.45
C GLY A 66 9.45 -5.76 -6.53
N TYR A 67 9.18 -6.57 -7.57
CA TYR A 67 7.88 -7.18 -7.79
C TYR A 67 7.88 -8.71 -7.63
N LEU A 68 6.80 -9.21 -7.02
CA LEU A 68 6.38 -10.60 -7.05
C LEU A 68 4.94 -10.67 -7.55
N LEU A 69 4.70 -11.34 -8.69
CA LEU A 69 3.35 -11.62 -9.18
C LEU A 69 3.02 -13.08 -8.93
N PHE A 70 1.80 -13.36 -8.48
CA PHE A 70 1.38 -14.72 -8.11
C PHE A 70 -0.11 -14.97 -8.35
N GLU A 71 -0.47 -16.23 -8.44
CA GLU A 71 -1.87 -16.69 -8.42
C GLU A 71 -2.33 -16.84 -6.97
N TYR A 72 -3.25 -15.98 -6.56
CA TYR A 72 -3.90 -16.04 -5.26
C TYR A 72 -5.11 -16.98 -5.30
N ARG A 73 -5.25 -17.78 -4.24
CA ARG A 73 -6.40 -18.66 -4.01
C ARG A 73 -6.85 -18.46 -2.57
N SER A 74 -8.00 -17.82 -2.38
CA SER A 74 -8.61 -17.73 -1.05
C SER A 74 -9.45 -18.99 -0.77
N PRO A 75 -9.46 -19.48 0.48
CA PRO A 75 -10.34 -20.58 0.90
C PRO A 75 -11.82 -20.28 0.64
N GLU A 76 -12.22 -19.00 0.69
CA GLU A 76 -13.61 -18.56 0.54
C GLU A 76 -14.04 -18.44 -0.93
N SER A 77 -13.08 -18.44 -1.86
CA SER A 77 -13.33 -18.15 -3.29
C SER A 77 -13.88 -19.34 -4.08
N GLY A 78 -14.20 -20.46 -3.44
CA GLY A 78 -14.70 -21.67 -4.12
C GLY A 78 -13.74 -22.21 -5.18
N GLY A 79 -12.43 -22.04 -5.00
CA GLY A 79 -11.40 -22.46 -5.95
C GLY A 79 -11.09 -21.46 -7.07
N ARG A 80 -11.75 -20.30 -7.11
CA ARG A 80 -11.42 -19.23 -8.06
C ARG A 80 -9.99 -18.74 -7.83
N VAL A 81 -9.27 -18.57 -8.94
CA VAL A 81 -7.91 -18.03 -8.97
C VAL A 81 -7.98 -16.57 -9.35
N THR A 82 -7.27 -15.73 -8.62
CA THR A 82 -7.10 -14.30 -8.93
C THR A 82 -5.63 -13.94 -8.97
N GLN A 83 -5.28 -12.86 -9.66
CA GLN A 83 -3.93 -12.36 -9.64
C GLN A 83 -3.65 -11.57 -8.37
N GLY A 84 -2.45 -11.74 -7.81
CA GLY A 84 -1.93 -10.95 -6.72
C GLY A 84 -0.53 -10.42 -7.01
N ALA A 85 -0.18 -9.31 -6.34
CA ALA A 85 1.13 -8.70 -6.42
C ALA A 85 1.65 -8.34 -5.02
N ILE A 86 2.96 -8.48 -4.82
CA ILE A 86 3.70 -7.82 -3.74
C ILE A 86 4.72 -6.89 -4.38
N GLU A 87 4.62 -5.61 -4.05
CA GLU A 87 5.61 -4.58 -4.34
C GLU A 87 6.47 -4.35 -3.12
N ILE A 88 7.78 -4.24 -3.34
CA ILE A 88 8.78 -4.00 -2.31
C ILE A 88 9.72 -2.94 -2.88
N VAL A 89 9.83 -1.79 -2.22
CA VAL A 89 10.65 -0.69 -2.70
C VAL A 89 11.48 -0.11 -1.57
N ASN A 90 12.71 0.32 -1.88
CA ASN A 90 13.52 1.05 -0.93
C ASN A 90 12.95 2.47 -0.77
N GLY A 91 12.52 2.80 0.45
CA GLY A 91 12.11 4.14 0.86
C GLY A 91 13.21 4.86 1.63
N ARG A 92 12.98 6.13 1.96
CA ARG A 92 13.92 6.93 2.77
C ARG A 92 14.04 6.44 4.22
N ALA A 93 12.99 5.83 4.76
CA ALA A 93 12.87 5.47 6.17
C ALA A 93 12.87 3.97 6.44
N GLY A 94 13.09 3.15 5.40
CA GLY A 94 12.96 1.70 5.45
C GLY A 94 12.54 1.13 4.09
N VAL A 95 12.15 -0.14 4.09
CA VAL A 95 11.64 -0.82 2.90
C VAL A 95 10.12 -0.78 2.93
N HIS A 96 9.52 -0.16 1.92
CA HIS A 96 8.08 -0.10 1.79
C HIS A 96 7.56 -1.36 1.10
N VAL A 97 6.54 -1.97 1.66
CA VAL A 97 5.89 -3.17 1.11
C VAL A 97 4.42 -2.89 0.89
N ALA A 98 3.92 -3.19 -0.29
CA ALA A 98 2.51 -3.14 -0.62
C ALA A 98 2.04 -4.49 -1.16
N VAL A 99 0.88 -4.95 -0.71
CA VAL A 99 0.20 -6.14 -1.25
C VAL A 99 -1.03 -5.68 -2.01
N GLN A 100 -1.25 -6.25 -3.20
CA GLN A 100 -2.40 -5.94 -4.04
C GLN A 100 -3.13 -7.23 -4.43
N LEU A 101 -4.42 -7.28 -4.13
CA LEU A 101 -5.35 -8.33 -4.55
C LEU A 101 -6.64 -7.68 -5.09
N PRO A 102 -6.61 -7.06 -6.29
CA PRO A 102 -7.71 -6.19 -6.75
C PRO A 102 -9.09 -6.86 -6.86
N ALA A 103 -9.11 -8.19 -7.03
CA ALA A 103 -10.32 -8.97 -7.14
C ALA A 103 -10.85 -9.47 -5.79
N MET A 104 -10.21 -9.10 -4.67
CA MET A 104 -10.52 -9.56 -3.33
C MET A 104 -10.76 -8.36 -2.39
N PRO A 105 -11.55 -8.54 -1.31
CA PRO A 105 -11.61 -7.55 -0.25
C PRO A 105 -10.25 -7.29 0.42
N GLN A 106 -10.02 -6.05 0.86
CA GLN A 106 -8.75 -5.57 1.42
C GLN A 106 -8.21 -6.42 2.60
N TYR A 107 -9.08 -7.07 3.36
CA TYR A 107 -8.64 -7.90 4.50
C TYR A 107 -7.72 -9.05 4.05
N HIS A 108 -7.85 -9.55 2.81
CA HIS A 108 -6.93 -10.56 2.30
C HIS A 108 -5.51 -10.02 2.14
N GLU A 109 -5.37 -8.75 1.73
CA GLU A 109 -4.09 -8.07 1.64
C GLU A 109 -3.49 -7.90 3.03
N GLN A 110 -4.31 -7.50 4.02
CA GLN A 110 -3.90 -7.40 5.43
C GLN A 110 -3.38 -8.74 5.97
N VAL A 111 -4.10 -9.85 5.71
CA VAL A 111 -3.68 -11.19 6.16
C VAL A 111 -2.33 -11.59 5.58
N LEU A 112 -2.08 -11.30 4.30
CA LEU A 112 -0.78 -11.57 3.68
C LEU A 112 0.33 -10.71 4.27
N LEU A 113 0.06 -9.43 4.50
CA LEU A 113 1.00 -8.50 5.12
C LEU A 113 1.35 -8.93 6.55
N ASP A 114 0.36 -9.27 7.38
CA ASP A 114 0.55 -9.75 8.74
C ASP A 114 1.36 -11.06 8.77
N GLY A 115 1.09 -11.95 7.81
CA GLY A 115 1.87 -13.17 7.59
C GLY A 115 3.34 -12.85 7.27
N LEU A 116 3.58 -11.87 6.40
CA LEU A 116 4.93 -11.41 6.06
C LEU A 116 5.65 -10.81 7.28
N VAL A 117 4.99 -9.94 8.04
CA VAL A 117 5.57 -9.33 9.25
C VAL A 117 5.98 -10.41 10.25
N LYS A 118 5.10 -11.37 10.53
CA LYS A 118 5.40 -12.49 11.43
C LYS A 118 6.57 -13.33 10.94
N LYS A 119 6.59 -13.64 9.63
CA LYS A 119 7.66 -14.43 9.02
C LYS A 119 9.01 -13.70 9.05
N LEU A 120 9.01 -12.38 8.84
CA LEU A 120 10.22 -11.57 8.93
C LEU A 120 10.85 -11.64 10.33
N VAL A 121 10.02 -11.49 11.37
CA VAL A 121 10.49 -11.65 12.76
C VAL A 121 11.00 -13.07 13.02
N ALA A 122 10.30 -14.08 12.50
CA ALA A 122 10.70 -15.48 12.67
C ALA A 122 12.02 -15.83 11.97
N GLU A 123 12.28 -15.28 10.78
CA GLU A 123 13.48 -15.56 9.98
C GLU A 123 14.69 -14.71 10.38
N HIS A 124 14.47 -13.45 10.81
CA HIS A 124 15.55 -12.48 11.00
C HIS A 124 15.67 -11.94 12.44
N GLY A 125 14.81 -12.39 13.35
CA GLY A 125 14.78 -11.92 14.74
C GLY A 125 14.07 -10.58 14.92
N ASP A 126 14.29 -9.91 16.05
CA ASP A 126 13.70 -8.59 16.28
C ASP A 126 14.22 -7.56 15.27
N PRO A 127 13.37 -6.61 14.84
CA PRO A 127 13.78 -5.50 13.99
C PRO A 127 15.04 -4.80 14.53
N PRO A 128 16.03 -4.48 13.67
CA PRO A 128 17.11 -3.59 14.10
C PRO A 128 16.49 -2.29 14.61
N LYS A 129 16.91 -1.84 15.80
CA LYS A 129 16.40 -0.60 16.40
C LYS A 129 16.65 0.54 15.40
N LYS A 130 15.58 1.21 14.96
CA LYS A 130 15.70 2.41 14.11
C LYS A 130 16.68 3.37 14.78
N ALA A 131 17.71 3.79 14.05
CA ALA A 131 18.61 4.82 14.53
C ALA A 131 17.78 6.07 14.88
N PRO A 132 18.08 6.75 16.00
CA PRO A 132 17.40 7.99 16.33
C PRO A 132 17.48 8.96 15.15
N PRO A 133 16.43 9.75 14.87
CA PRO A 133 16.53 10.79 13.85
C PRO A 133 17.72 11.71 14.16
N PRO A 134 18.44 12.18 13.13
CA PRO A 134 19.51 13.15 13.35
C PRO A 134 18.96 14.36 14.12
N PRO A 135 19.76 14.97 15.02
CA PRO A 135 19.34 16.17 15.73
C PRO A 135 18.83 17.20 14.72
N ALA A 136 17.66 17.77 14.96
CA ALA A 136 17.21 18.92 14.19
C ALA A 136 18.24 20.04 14.39
N ASP A 137 18.78 20.58 13.30
CA ASP A 137 19.70 21.72 13.34
C ASP A 137 19.07 22.82 14.19
N ALA A 138 19.59 22.98 15.41
CA ALA A 138 19.16 24.02 16.32
C ALA A 138 19.64 25.35 15.74
N GLY A 139 18.71 26.04 15.06
CA GLY A 139 18.68 27.48 14.82
C GLY A 139 20.03 28.12 14.47
N ALA A 140 20.26 28.34 13.18
CA ALA A 140 21.13 29.45 12.78
C ALA A 140 20.67 30.71 13.54
N PRO A 141 21.55 31.42 14.26
CA PRO A 141 21.16 32.62 14.98
C PRO A 141 20.68 33.66 13.96
N SER A 142 19.45 34.14 14.16
CA SER A 142 18.92 35.28 13.41
C SER A 142 19.81 36.49 13.71
N PRO A 143 20.48 37.10 12.71
CA PRO A 143 21.26 38.30 12.95
C PRO A 143 20.29 39.48 12.98
N ASP A 144 19.80 39.82 14.16
CA ASP A 144 19.31 41.17 14.37
C ASP A 144 19.53 41.65 15.81
N ALA A 145 19.81 42.95 15.92
CA ALA A 145 20.03 43.77 17.12
C ALA A 145 21.46 43.91 17.67
N GLY A 146 22.12 45.00 17.25
CA GLY A 146 23.28 45.60 17.91
C GLY A 146 23.62 46.98 17.34
N ALA A 147 22.85 48.01 17.73
CA ALA A 147 23.09 49.45 17.51
C ALA A 147 24.41 49.94 18.19
N PRO A 148 24.92 51.18 17.98
CA PRO A 148 24.22 52.47 18.14
C PRO A 148 24.22 53.39 16.91
#